data_AF-X7YN77-F1
#
_entry.id   AF-X7YN77-F1
#
_cell.length_a   1.000
_cell.length_b   1.000
_cell.length_c   1.000
_cell.angle_alpha   90.00
_cell.angle_beta   90.00
_cell.angle_gamma   90.00
#
_symmetry.space_group_name_H-M   'P 1'
#
loop_
_entity.id
_entity.type
_entity.pdbx_description
1 polymer ?
#
loop_
_entity_poly.entity_id
_entity_poly.type
_entity_poly.pdbx_seq_one_letter_code
_entity_poly.pdbx_strand_id
1 'polypeptide(L)'
;MPRVAVEITHPDRVLFPADRITKADLVDYYAAVAETMLPHLKDRPLTLQRFPRGIDQQGFIQQDFADTMPDWMSSAEVAKEGGTVVHPLAQRPEALVWLANQNSITVHAWLSRLGRLDTPDRLVFDLDPSGDDFPVVRETARPSPACWTTSGWQATCRRPDRAACTWWCRCAVTPTSTRSADSPATSPTSWWPTIPRTARWKPARTSAAAGCTST
;
A
#
# COMPACT_ATOMS: atom_id res chain seq x y z
N MET A 1 -5.94 5.77 -24.13
CA MET A 1 -4.56 5.26 -24.22
C MET A 1 -4.58 3.99 -25.05
N PRO A 2 -3.67 3.80 -26.01
CA PRO A 2 -3.59 2.57 -26.80
C PRO A 2 -3.22 1.38 -25.90
N ARG A 3 -3.74 0.19 -26.22
CA ARG A 3 -3.32 -1.06 -25.57
C ARG A 3 -1.87 -1.36 -25.92
N VAL A 4 -1.16 -1.98 -24.98
CA VAL A 4 0.24 -2.37 -25.14
C VAL A 4 0.35 -3.88 -24.89
N ALA A 5 1.14 -4.57 -25.71
CA ALA A 5 1.44 -5.98 -25.47
C ALA A 5 2.55 -6.08 -24.42
N VAL A 6 2.34 -6.89 -23.38
CA VAL A 6 3.36 -7.18 -22.36
C VAL A 6 3.81 -8.63 -22.55
N GLU A 7 5.08 -8.83 -22.89
CA GLU A 7 5.66 -10.17 -23.02
C GLU A 7 5.86 -10.81 -21.64
N ILE A 8 5.25 -11.98 -21.44
CA ILE A 8 5.39 -12.75 -20.20
C ILE A 8 6.55 -13.72 -20.34
N THR A 9 7.61 -13.50 -19.58
CA THR A 9 8.77 -14.41 -19.58
C THR A 9 8.49 -15.60 -18.66
N HIS A 10 9.10 -16.77 -18.81
CA HIS A 10 9.00 -17.87 -17.82
C HIS A 10 7.60 -18.12 -17.20
N PRO A 11 6.52 -18.25 -18.00
CA PRO A 11 5.15 -18.36 -17.49
C PRO A 11 4.96 -19.55 -16.54
N ASP A 12 5.62 -20.68 -16.82
CA ASP A 12 5.50 -21.94 -16.07
C ASP A 12 6.21 -21.93 -14.72
N ARG A 13 6.86 -20.82 -14.35
CA ARG A 13 7.56 -20.69 -13.07
C ARG A 13 6.56 -20.81 -11.91
N VAL A 14 6.73 -21.83 -11.08
CA VAL A 14 5.90 -22.02 -9.87
C VAL A 14 6.28 -20.97 -8.81
N LEU A 15 5.30 -20.17 -8.38
CA LEU A 15 5.47 -19.14 -7.36
C LEU A 15 4.91 -19.58 -6.00
N PHE A 16 3.86 -20.41 -5.98
CA PHE A 16 3.29 -21.00 -4.77
C PHE A 16 3.33 -22.53 -4.89
N PRO A 17 4.39 -23.19 -4.37
CA PRO A 17 4.60 -24.63 -4.60
C PRO A 17 3.50 -25.52 -4.03
N ALA A 18 2.99 -25.22 -2.83
CA ALA A 18 1.92 -25.98 -2.19
C ALA A 18 0.63 -26.01 -3.03
N ASP A 19 0.27 -24.87 -3.63
CA ASP A 19 -0.94 -24.69 -4.43
C ASP A 19 -0.71 -24.95 -5.93
N ARG A 20 0.55 -25.15 -6.34
CA ARG A 20 1.00 -25.26 -7.74
C ARG A 20 0.61 -24.05 -8.61
N ILE A 21 0.56 -22.86 -8.02
CA ILE A 21 0.26 -21.61 -8.74
C ILE A 21 1.52 -21.11 -9.44
N THR A 22 1.42 -20.88 -10.74
CA THR A 22 2.49 -20.42 -11.62
C THR A 22 2.50 -18.88 -11.77
N LYS A 23 3.50 -18.36 -12.47
CA LYS A 23 3.55 -16.95 -12.82
C LYS A 23 2.45 -16.58 -13.82
N ALA A 24 2.13 -17.45 -14.76
CA ALA A 24 1.00 -17.24 -15.68
C ALA A 24 -0.29 -17.02 -14.89
N ASP A 25 -0.57 -17.89 -13.90
CA ASP A 25 -1.76 -17.76 -13.05
C ASP A 25 -1.78 -16.42 -12.28
N LEU A 26 -0.62 -15.98 -11.75
CA LEU A 26 -0.52 -14.68 -11.07
C LEU A 26 -0.79 -13.51 -12.02
N VAL A 27 -0.25 -13.56 -13.24
CA VAL A 27 -0.47 -12.56 -14.28
C VAL A 27 -1.96 -12.49 -14.66
N ASP A 28 -2.58 -13.64 -14.89
CA ASP A 28 -4.00 -13.75 -15.22
C ASP A 28 -4.88 -13.22 -14.08
N TYR A 29 -4.52 -13.51 -12.83
CA TYR A 29 -5.21 -12.95 -11.67
C TYR A 29 -5.12 -11.41 -11.64
N TYR A 30 -3.93 -10.83 -11.83
CA TYR A 30 -3.75 -9.37 -11.86
C TYR A 30 -4.53 -8.72 -13.00
N ALA A 31 -4.60 -9.38 -14.17
CA ALA A 31 -5.42 -8.93 -15.29
C ALA A 31 -6.91 -8.96 -14.95
N ALA A 32 -7.39 -10.05 -14.33
CA ALA A 32 -8.79 -10.23 -13.96
C ALA A 32 -9.27 -9.22 -12.90
N VAL A 33 -8.42 -8.85 -11.94
CA VAL A 33 -8.79 -7.86 -10.89
C VAL A 33 -8.48 -6.41 -11.27
N ALA A 34 -7.96 -6.16 -12.48
CA ALA A 34 -7.42 -4.86 -12.85
C ALA A 34 -8.43 -3.72 -12.73
N GLU A 35 -9.66 -3.92 -13.18
CA GLU A 35 -10.73 -2.92 -13.13
C GLU A 35 -11.01 -2.46 -11.69
N THR A 36 -11.00 -3.40 -10.74
CA THR A 36 -11.25 -3.11 -9.32
C THR A 36 -10.00 -2.59 -8.61
N MET A 37 -8.81 -3.07 -8.98
CA MET A 37 -7.56 -2.76 -8.29
C MET A 37 -7.01 -1.38 -8.68
N LEU A 38 -7.07 -1.00 -9.96
CA LEU A 38 -6.47 0.24 -10.49
C LEU A 38 -6.97 1.52 -9.81
N PRO A 39 -8.28 1.72 -9.54
CA PRO A 39 -8.76 2.91 -8.83
C PRO A 39 -8.08 3.12 -7.47
N HIS A 40 -7.59 2.04 -6.85
CA HIS A 40 -6.89 2.11 -5.58
C HIS A 40 -5.41 2.45 -5.70
N LEU A 41 -4.79 2.19 -6.85
CA LEU A 41 -3.36 2.40 -7.10
C LEU A 41 -3.06 3.64 -7.93
N LYS A 42 -4.07 4.16 -8.64
CA LYS A 42 -3.93 5.28 -9.56
C LYS A 42 -3.18 6.46 -8.93
N ASP A 43 -2.18 6.93 -9.65
CA ASP A 43 -1.27 8.03 -9.30
C ASP A 43 -0.47 7.79 -8.00
N ARG A 44 -0.36 6.57 -7.50
CA ARG A 44 0.41 6.27 -6.27
C ARG A 44 1.74 5.62 -6.63
N PRO A 45 2.88 6.15 -6.18
CA PRO A 45 4.15 5.45 -6.25
C PRO A 45 4.01 4.05 -5.62
N LEU A 46 4.59 3.06 -6.28
CA LEU A 46 4.54 1.67 -5.84
C LEU A 46 5.92 1.18 -5.42
N THR A 47 5.94 0.36 -4.38
CA THR A 47 7.09 -0.43 -3.95
C THR A 47 6.70 -1.90 -4.08
N LEU A 48 7.58 -2.72 -4.64
CA LEU A 48 7.25 -4.11 -4.96
C LEU A 48 7.98 -5.07 -4.04
N GLN A 49 7.27 -6.06 -3.53
CA GLN A 49 7.88 -7.25 -2.94
C GLN A 49 7.93 -8.35 -4.00
N ARG A 50 9.14 -8.77 -4.36
CA ARG A 50 9.41 -9.68 -5.47
C ARG A 50 9.90 -11.03 -4.96
N PHE A 51 9.42 -12.10 -5.60
CA PHE A 51 9.77 -13.48 -5.29
C PHE A 51 10.18 -14.23 -6.56
N PRO A 52 11.37 -13.97 -7.14
CA PRO A 52 11.78 -14.59 -8.39
C PRO A 52 11.88 -16.11 -8.34
N ARG A 53 11.97 -16.72 -7.14
CA ARG A 53 12.07 -18.17 -6.94
C ARG A 53 10.87 -18.75 -6.17
N GLY A 54 9.75 -18.02 -6.11
CA GLY A 54 8.56 -18.39 -5.35
C GLY A 54 8.63 -18.03 -3.86
N ILE A 55 7.50 -18.20 -3.17
CA ILE A 55 7.29 -17.73 -1.79
C ILE A 55 8.05 -18.53 -0.71
N ASP A 56 8.45 -19.76 -1.02
CA ASP A 56 9.24 -20.61 -0.11
C ASP A 56 10.72 -20.18 -0.07
N GLN A 57 11.10 -19.23 -0.91
CA GLN A 57 12.44 -18.65 -0.98
C GLN A 57 12.40 -17.19 -0.55
N GLN A 58 13.56 -16.67 -0.14
CA GLN A 58 13.67 -15.27 0.25
C GLN A 58 13.34 -14.35 -0.92
N GLY A 59 12.31 -13.51 -0.72
CA GLY A 59 11.99 -12.38 -1.58
C GLY A 59 12.78 -11.13 -1.20
N PHE A 60 12.59 -10.06 -1.97
CA PHE A 60 13.20 -8.76 -1.70
C PHE A 60 12.23 -7.62 -2.01
N ILE A 61 12.48 -6.46 -1.40
CA ILE A 61 11.75 -5.22 -1.67
C ILE A 61 12.53 -4.42 -2.71
N GLN A 62 11.83 -3.95 -3.73
CA GLN A 62 12.39 -3.04 -4.74
C GLN A 62 11.56 -1.77 -4.81
N GLN A 63 12.25 -0.64 -4.72
CA GLN A 63 11.68 0.70 -4.81
C GLN A 63 12.05 1.36 -6.14
N ASP A 64 13.31 1.23 -6.56
CA ASP A 64 13.84 1.87 -7.75
C ASP A 64 13.74 0.97 -8.99
N PHE A 65 13.22 1.53 -10.07
CA PHE A 65 13.00 0.85 -11.35
C PHE A 65 13.59 1.59 -12.54
N ALA A 66 14.42 2.62 -12.33
CA ALA A 66 14.99 3.45 -13.39
C ALA A 66 15.56 2.63 -14.58
N ASP A 67 16.27 1.54 -14.29
CA ASP A 67 16.95 0.71 -15.30
C ASP A 67 16.07 -0.35 -15.98
N THR A 68 14.88 -0.63 -15.44
CA THR A 68 14.07 -1.80 -15.85
C THR A 68 12.66 -1.46 -16.29
N MET A 69 12.26 -0.19 -16.15
CA MET A 69 10.92 0.26 -16.44
C MET A 69 10.71 0.41 -17.95
N PRO A 70 9.64 -0.17 -18.53
CA PRO A 70 9.31 0.03 -19.94
C PRO A 70 8.92 1.48 -20.23
N ASP A 71 9.30 1.99 -21.41
CA ASP A 71 9.04 3.38 -21.84
C ASP A 71 7.55 3.79 -21.81
N TRP A 72 6.64 2.83 -22.00
CA TRP A 72 5.20 3.08 -21.98
C TRP A 72 4.61 3.23 -20.57
N MET A 73 5.37 2.86 -19.53
CA MET A 73 4.93 2.91 -18.14
C MET A 73 5.18 4.29 -17.55
N SER A 74 4.21 4.80 -16.78
CA SER A 74 4.39 6.04 -16.02
C SER A 74 5.16 5.78 -14.73
N SER A 75 5.99 6.74 -14.32
CA SER A 75 6.72 6.72 -13.06
C SER A 75 6.51 7.97 -12.22
N ALA A 76 6.90 7.86 -10.95
CA ALA A 76 7.17 8.98 -10.07
C ALA A 76 8.64 8.96 -9.68
N GLU A 77 9.37 10.01 -10.04
CA GLU A 77 10.72 10.24 -9.53
C GLU A 77 10.64 10.97 -8.19
N VAL A 78 11.28 10.41 -7.17
CA VAL A 78 11.22 10.90 -5.79
C VAL A 78 12.62 11.17 -5.29
N ALA A 79 12.84 12.36 -4.72
CA ALA A 79 14.12 12.71 -4.12
C ALA A 79 14.41 11.85 -2.89
N LYS A 80 15.67 11.45 -2.76
CA LYS A 80 16.22 10.73 -1.62
C LYS A 80 17.58 11.35 -1.27
N GLU A 81 18.07 11.13 -0.05
CA GLU A 81 19.45 11.44 0.28
C GLU A 81 20.41 10.79 -0.73
N GLY A 82 21.23 11.62 -1.38
CA GLY A 82 22.21 11.17 -2.37
C GLY A 82 21.67 10.90 -3.78
N GLY A 83 20.41 11.23 -4.11
CA GLY A 83 19.90 11.10 -5.47
C GLY A 83 18.38 11.07 -5.60
N THR A 84 17.88 10.34 -6.59
CA THR A 84 16.45 10.12 -6.80
C THR A 84 16.15 8.63 -6.97
N VAL A 85 14.90 8.26 -6.74
CA VAL A 85 14.38 6.89 -6.90
C VAL A 85 13.19 6.95 -7.85
N VAL A 86 13.15 6.04 -8.83
CA VAL A 86 12.06 5.97 -9.81
C VAL A 86 11.09 4.87 -9.43
N HIS A 87 9.89 5.26 -8.99
CA HIS A 87 8.81 4.34 -8.64
C HIS A 87 7.85 4.13 -9.82
N PRO A 88 7.37 2.89 -10.07
CA PRO A 88 6.35 2.65 -11.09
C PRO A 88 4.97 3.14 -10.62
N LEU A 89 4.14 3.55 -11.58
CA LEU A 89 2.74 3.93 -11.39
C LEU A 89 1.82 2.99 -12.17
N ALA A 90 0.87 2.36 -11.48
CA ALA A 90 -0.15 1.52 -12.12
C ALA A 90 -1.30 2.38 -12.66
N GLN A 91 -1.15 2.86 -13.90
CA GLN A 91 -2.12 3.76 -14.55
C GLN A 91 -3.06 3.06 -15.54
N ARG A 92 -2.80 1.79 -15.86
CA ARG A 92 -3.56 0.99 -16.84
C ARG A 92 -3.45 -0.52 -16.55
N PRO A 93 -4.34 -1.37 -17.07
CA PRO A 93 -4.31 -2.82 -16.81
C PRO A 93 -2.98 -3.49 -17.18
N GLU A 94 -2.36 -3.07 -18.28
CA GLU A 94 -1.07 -3.60 -18.74
C GLU A 94 0.06 -3.35 -17.72
N ALA A 95 -0.04 -2.28 -16.91
CA ALA A 95 0.91 -2.03 -15.85
C ALA A 95 0.83 -3.12 -14.77
N LEU A 96 -0.39 -3.55 -14.40
CA LEU A 96 -0.58 -4.64 -13.42
C LEU A 96 -0.04 -5.97 -13.91
N VAL A 97 -0.26 -6.28 -15.20
CA VAL A 97 0.32 -7.45 -15.87
C VAL A 97 1.85 -7.40 -15.81
N TRP A 98 2.45 -6.24 -16.10
CA TRP A 98 3.90 -6.08 -16.01
C TRP A 98 4.41 -6.24 -14.57
N LEU A 99 3.74 -5.67 -13.57
CA LEU A 99 4.11 -5.83 -12.15
C LEU A 99 4.13 -7.29 -11.73
N ALA A 100 3.09 -8.05 -12.09
CA ALA A 100 3.03 -9.50 -11.83
C ALA A 100 4.17 -10.24 -12.56
N ASN A 101 4.47 -9.88 -13.82
CA ASN A 101 5.55 -10.48 -14.60
C ASN A 101 6.94 -10.22 -13.99
N GLN A 102 7.11 -9.16 -13.18
CA GLN A 102 8.31 -8.93 -12.37
C GLN A 102 8.45 -9.90 -11.18
N ASN A 103 7.56 -10.90 -11.05
CA ASN A 103 7.40 -11.78 -9.89
C ASN A 103 7.00 -10.99 -8.63
N SER A 104 6.26 -9.89 -8.79
CA SER A 104 5.75 -9.11 -7.65
C SER A 104 4.45 -9.74 -7.17
N ILE A 105 4.52 -10.35 -5.98
CA ILE A 105 3.34 -10.93 -5.33
C ILE A 105 2.60 -9.84 -4.55
N THR A 106 3.34 -8.97 -3.87
CA THR A 106 2.80 -7.87 -3.08
C THR A 106 3.18 -6.53 -3.68
N VAL A 107 2.17 -5.67 -3.87
CA VAL A 107 2.32 -4.29 -4.30
C VAL A 107 2.00 -3.37 -3.13
N HIS A 108 2.96 -2.55 -2.71
CA HIS A 108 2.79 -1.57 -1.65
C HIS A 108 2.57 -0.18 -2.26
N ALA A 109 1.35 0.34 -2.13
CA ALA A 109 1.00 1.66 -2.63
C ALA A 109 1.18 2.73 -1.56
N TRP A 110 1.70 3.88 -1.96
CA TRP A 110 1.79 5.05 -1.09
C TRP A 110 0.43 5.59 -0.65
N LEU A 111 0.37 6.23 0.52
CA LEU A 111 -0.84 6.87 1.03
C LEU A 111 -1.14 8.24 0.42
N SER A 112 -0.16 8.83 -0.26
CA SER A 112 -0.29 10.04 -1.08
C SER A 112 -0.28 9.71 -2.58
N ARG A 113 -0.46 10.74 -3.42
CA ARG A 113 -0.44 10.63 -4.88
C ARG A 113 0.62 11.53 -5.47
N LEU A 114 1.06 11.20 -6.70
CA LEU A 114 1.88 12.05 -7.55
C LEU A 114 1.26 13.45 -7.64
N GLY A 115 2.12 14.48 -7.59
CA GLY A 115 1.73 15.90 -7.50
C GLY A 115 1.49 16.41 -6.08
N ARG A 116 1.34 15.51 -5.09
CA ARG A 116 1.17 15.86 -3.67
C ARG A 116 1.73 14.78 -2.73
N LEU A 117 2.99 14.40 -2.96
CA LEU A 117 3.62 13.26 -2.27
C LEU A 117 3.67 13.44 -0.75
N ASP A 118 3.79 14.67 -0.26
CA ASP A 118 3.81 15.00 1.17
C ASP A 118 2.42 15.22 1.78
N THR A 119 1.35 15.05 1.00
CA THR A 119 -0.04 15.24 1.44
C THR A 119 -0.86 13.97 1.22
N PRO A 120 -0.87 13.04 2.20
CA PRO A 120 -1.63 11.80 2.07
C PRO A 120 -3.14 12.08 1.99
N ASP A 121 -3.81 11.40 1.06
CA ASP A 121 -5.27 11.43 0.91
C ASP A 121 -5.94 10.17 1.52
N ARG A 122 -5.14 9.34 2.17
CA ARG A 122 -5.55 8.13 2.90
C ARG A 122 -4.91 8.10 4.27
N LEU A 123 -5.71 7.73 5.26
CA LEU A 123 -5.25 7.28 6.57
C LEU A 123 -5.49 5.78 6.68
N VAL A 124 -4.48 5.05 7.12
CA VAL A 124 -4.53 3.61 7.30
C VAL A 124 -4.16 3.24 8.73
N PHE A 125 -5.03 2.47 9.39
CA PHE A 125 -4.71 1.87 10.68
C PHE A 125 -4.33 0.42 10.48
N ASP A 126 -3.16 0.06 10.99
CA ASP A 126 -2.64 -1.30 11.05
C ASP A 126 -2.93 -1.85 12.44
N LEU A 127 -3.88 -2.79 12.53
CA LEU A 127 -4.34 -3.36 13.78
C LEU A 127 -3.76 -4.76 13.93
N ASP A 128 -2.65 -4.85 14.68
CA ASP A 128 -1.98 -6.09 15.00
C ASP A 128 -2.29 -6.53 16.43
N PRO A 129 -2.77 -7.76 16.65
CA PRO A 129 -2.96 -8.31 17.97
C PRO A 129 -1.59 -8.68 18.57
N SER A 130 -1.44 -8.56 19.89
CA SER A 130 -0.21 -8.96 20.59
C SER A 130 -0.02 -10.48 20.67
N GLY A 131 -0.95 -11.27 20.14
CA GLY A 131 -0.94 -12.72 20.04
C GLY A 131 -1.89 -13.17 18.92
N ASP A 132 -2.22 -14.45 18.82
CA ASP A 132 -2.95 -14.98 17.64
C ASP A 132 -4.49 -14.78 17.69
N ASP A 133 -4.99 -13.84 18.48
CA ASP A 133 -6.43 -13.62 18.70
C ASP A 133 -7.02 -12.66 17.66
N PHE A 134 -7.35 -13.20 16.49
CA PHE A 134 -8.02 -12.45 15.44
C PHE A 134 -9.39 -11.85 15.84
N PRO A 135 -10.25 -12.53 16.64
CA PRO A 135 -11.47 -11.92 17.19
C PRO A 135 -11.26 -10.55 17.85
N VAL A 136 -10.16 -10.34 18.59
CA VAL A 136 -9.83 -9.04 19.21
C VAL A 136 -9.59 -7.96 18.15
N VAL A 137 -8.87 -8.29 17.08
CA VAL A 137 -8.65 -7.36 15.96
C VAL A 137 -9.97 -6.99 15.31
N ARG A 138 -10.82 -7.99 15.05
CA ARG A 138 -12.14 -7.78 14.44
C ARG A 138 -13.04 -6.92 15.31
N GLU A 139 -13.02 -7.10 16.63
CA GLU A 139 -13.79 -6.28 17.56
C GLU A 139 -13.25 -4.84 17.63
N THR A 140 -11.94 -4.68 17.68
CA THR A 140 -11.26 -3.36 17.65
C THR A 140 -11.57 -2.62 16.34
N ALA A 141 -11.69 -3.37 15.26
CA ALA A 141 -12.11 -2.91 13.95
C ALA A 141 -13.62 -2.62 13.89
N ARG A 142 -14.47 -2.98 14.84
CA ARG A 142 -15.89 -2.58 14.73
C ARG A 142 -16.00 -1.08 14.95
N PRO A 143 -16.48 -0.33 13.95
CA PRO A 143 -16.50 1.11 14.07
C PRO A 143 -17.60 1.49 15.07
N SER A 144 -17.26 2.31 16.06
CA SER A 144 -18.26 2.85 16.98
C SER A 144 -19.15 3.84 16.22
N PRO A 145 -20.47 3.92 16.50
CA PRO A 145 -21.38 4.87 15.86
C PRO A 145 -20.88 6.33 15.93
N ALA A 146 -20.11 6.69 16.97
CA ALA A 146 -19.52 8.00 17.16
C ALA A 146 -18.43 8.37 16.13
N CYS A 147 -17.73 7.39 15.52
CA CYS A 147 -16.72 7.65 14.48
C CYS A 147 -17.32 8.12 13.15
N TRP A 148 -18.62 7.89 12.91
CA TRP A 148 -19.24 8.12 11.59
C TRP A 148 -19.83 9.52 11.42
N THR A 149 -20.14 10.21 12.51
CA THR A 149 -21.04 11.37 12.45
C THR A 149 -20.39 12.69 12.07
N THR A 150 -19.06 12.83 12.05
CA THR A 150 -18.46 14.17 12.06
C THR A 150 -17.76 14.62 10.78
N SER A 151 -17.53 13.81 9.73
CA SER A 151 -16.77 14.34 8.56
C SER A 151 -16.85 13.62 7.19
N GLY A 152 -17.89 12.81 6.93
CA GLY A 152 -18.04 12.19 5.59
C GLY A 152 -17.00 11.09 5.27
N TRP A 153 -16.44 10.49 6.31
CA TRP A 153 -15.46 9.39 6.21
C TRP A 153 -16.15 8.09 5.77
N GLN A 154 -15.61 7.44 4.74
CA GLN A 154 -15.97 6.06 4.39
C GLN A 154 -14.90 5.13 4.96
N ALA A 155 -15.30 4.21 5.84
CA ALA A 155 -14.43 3.17 6.37
C ALA A 155 -14.71 1.83 5.69
N THR A 156 -13.65 1.09 5.35
CA THR A 156 -13.77 -0.27 4.82
C THR A 156 -12.69 -1.14 5.43
N CYS A 157 -13.08 -2.20 6.14
CA CYS A 157 -12.17 -3.25 6.59
C CYS A 157 -11.92 -4.19 5.41
N ARG A 158 -10.67 -4.30 4.92
CA ARG A 158 -10.31 -5.30 3.91
C ARG A 158 -9.56 -6.43 4.59
N ARG A 159 -10.14 -7.64 4.48
CA ARG A 159 -9.70 -8.94 5.00
C ARG A 159 -10.08 -9.26 6.45
N PRO A 160 -11.16 -10.03 6.67
CA PRO A 160 -11.54 -10.55 7.97
C PRO A 160 -10.93 -11.94 8.28
N ASP A 161 -9.90 -12.40 7.56
CA ASP A 161 -9.45 -13.81 7.56
C ASP A 161 -7.94 -14.03 7.84
N ARG A 162 -7.17 -12.98 8.12
CA ARG A 162 -5.78 -13.09 8.61
C ARG A 162 -5.54 -12.18 9.80
N ALA A 163 -4.49 -12.45 10.57
CA ALA A 163 -4.14 -11.84 11.86
C ALA A 163 -4.09 -10.29 11.95
N ALA A 164 -4.30 -9.54 10.86
CA ALA A 164 -4.31 -8.08 10.87
C ALA A 164 -5.45 -7.54 9.99
N CYS A 165 -6.10 -6.47 10.46
CA CYS A 165 -7.13 -5.74 9.70
C CYS A 165 -6.60 -4.36 9.31
N THR A 166 -6.67 -4.03 8.02
CA THR A 166 -6.29 -2.70 7.52
C THR A 166 -7.51 -1.82 7.31
N TRP A 167 -7.54 -0.69 8.00
CA TRP A 167 -8.58 0.33 7.87
C TRP A 167 -8.24 1.35 6.81
N TRP A 168 -9.22 1.77 6.02
CA TRP A 168 -9.04 2.84 5.04
C TRP A 168 -9.98 3.99 5.36
N CYS A 169 -9.43 5.17 5.56
CA CYS A 169 -10.18 6.41 5.72
C CYS A 169 -9.74 7.39 4.62
N ARG A 170 -10.69 7.90 3.83
CA ARG A 170 -10.41 8.95 2.81
C ARG A 170 -10.53 10.33 3.48
N CYS A 171 -9.41 11.06 3.56
CA CYS A 171 -9.43 12.44 4.03
C CYS A 171 -9.90 13.38 2.90
N ALA A 172 -10.90 14.21 3.16
CA ALA A 172 -11.15 15.41 2.36
C ALA A 172 -10.26 16.54 2.89
N VAL A 173 -8.99 16.61 2.48
CA VAL A 173 -8.11 17.73 2.87
C VAL A 173 -8.26 18.85 1.85
N THR A 174 -8.79 20.00 2.28
CA THR A 174 -8.70 21.28 1.55
C THR A 174 -7.29 21.88 1.64
N PRO A 175 -6.80 22.63 0.61
CA PRO A 175 -5.37 22.80 0.31
C PRO A 175 -4.54 23.68 1.26
N THR A 176 -5.03 24.08 2.44
CA THR A 176 -4.46 25.22 3.17
C THR A 176 -3.70 24.91 4.46
N SER A 177 -3.44 23.65 4.83
CA SER A 177 -2.65 23.35 6.03
C SER A 177 -1.43 22.50 5.72
N THR A 178 -0.30 23.16 5.53
CA THR A 178 1.04 22.62 5.80
C THR A 178 1.08 21.98 7.19
N ARG A 179 1.62 20.76 7.28
CA ARG A 179 1.69 19.84 8.45
C ARG A 179 0.40 19.07 8.76
N SER A 180 0.35 17.84 8.27
CA SER A 180 -0.53 16.78 8.78
C SER A 180 -0.18 16.32 10.21
N ALA A 181 0.92 16.79 10.80
CA ALA A 181 1.25 16.56 12.20
C ALA A 181 0.62 17.58 13.16
N ASP A 182 0.24 18.78 12.66
CA ASP A 182 -0.21 19.92 13.49
C ASP A 182 -1.63 20.41 13.13
N SER A 183 -2.41 19.65 12.35
CA SER A 183 -3.81 20.00 12.15
C SER A 183 -4.58 19.85 13.48
N PRO A 184 -5.32 20.88 13.94
CA PRO A 184 -6.10 20.84 15.19
C PRO A 184 -7.37 19.98 15.08
N ALA A 185 -7.41 19.06 14.10
CA ALA A 185 -8.30 17.92 14.16
C ALA A 185 -7.83 17.04 15.31
N THR A 186 -8.27 17.42 16.52
CA THR A 186 -8.39 16.60 17.72
C THR A 186 -7.34 15.52 17.83
N SER A 187 -6.38 15.75 18.73
CA SER A 187 -5.40 14.76 19.17
C SER A 187 -6.00 13.35 19.21
N PRO A 188 -5.22 12.29 18.92
CA PRO A 188 -5.67 10.90 19.02
C PRO A 188 -6.27 10.58 20.40
N THR A 189 -5.97 11.42 21.39
CA THR A 189 -6.61 11.45 22.68
C THR A 189 -8.13 11.71 22.64
N SER A 190 -8.75 12.60 21.86
CA SER A 190 -10.22 12.81 22.06
C SER A 190 -11.11 11.58 21.75
N TRP A 191 -10.55 10.53 21.14
CA TRP A 191 -11.17 9.23 20.85
C TRP A 191 -10.67 8.10 21.79
N TRP A 192 -9.72 8.40 22.69
CA TRP A 192 -8.99 7.46 23.57
C TRP A 192 -9.84 6.58 24.51
N PRO A 193 -11.02 6.99 25.03
CA PRO A 193 -11.66 6.22 26.10
C PRO A 193 -12.35 4.93 25.66
N THR A 194 -12.56 4.69 24.36
CA THR A 194 -13.44 3.60 23.87
C THR A 194 -12.71 2.37 23.33
N ILE A 195 -11.38 2.36 23.31
CA ILE A 195 -10.57 1.24 22.78
C ILE A 195 -9.96 0.46 23.96
N PRO A 196 -10.10 -0.88 24.02
CA PRO A 196 -9.52 -1.69 25.09
C PRO A 196 -8.00 -1.49 25.20
N ARG A 197 -7.49 -1.38 26.44
CA ARG A 197 -6.08 -1.11 26.78
C ARG A 197 -5.06 -2.20 26.34
N THR A 198 -5.50 -3.22 25.60
CA THR A 198 -4.69 -4.40 25.24
C THR A 198 -3.88 -4.23 23.95
N ALA A 199 -4.15 -3.20 23.14
CA ALA A 199 -3.40 -2.93 21.91
C ALA A 199 -2.14 -2.07 22.19
N ARG A 200 -0.96 -2.63 21.94
CA ARG A 200 0.32 -1.89 22.04
C ARG A 200 0.65 -1.26 20.69
N TRP A 201 0.68 0.07 20.64
CA TRP A 201 0.90 0.85 19.42
C TRP A 201 2.39 1.04 19.07
N LYS A 202 2.71 1.00 17.78
CA LYS A 202 3.90 1.66 17.19
C LYS A 202 3.44 2.60 16.08
N PRO A 203 3.82 3.89 16.08
CA PRO A 203 3.53 4.76 14.96
C PRO A 203 4.17 4.20 13.69
N ALA A 204 3.40 4.18 12.61
CA ALA A 204 3.94 3.89 11.29
C ALA A 204 5.07 4.89 11.02
N ARG A 205 6.29 4.40 10.83
CA ARG A 205 7.39 5.24 10.35
C ARG A 205 7.02 5.70 8.95
N THR A 206 6.54 6.93 8.84
CA THR A 206 6.77 7.70 7.63
C THR A 206 8.28 7.78 7.48
N SER A 207 8.84 7.25 6.40
CA SER A 207 10.21 7.56 6.01
C SER A 207 10.27 9.03 5.58
N ALA A 208 10.14 9.92 6.55
CA ALA A 208 10.66 11.27 6.46
C ALA A 208 12.17 11.13 6.65
N ALA A 209 12.93 11.83 5.80
CA ALA A 209 14.37 11.94 5.84
C ALA A 209 14.89 12.04 7.28
N ALA A 210 15.86 11.19 7.61
CA ALA A 210 16.52 11.20 8.90
C ALA A 210 17.15 12.58 9.13
N GLY A 211 16.67 13.29 10.15
CA GLY A 211 17.28 14.53 10.62
C GLY A 211 18.65 14.22 11.23
N CYS A 212 19.66 14.97 10.79
CA CYS A 212 20.93 15.12 11.48
C CYS A 212 20.70 15.57 12.93
N THR A 213 21.37 14.91 13.88
CA THR A 213 21.73 15.51 15.15
C THR A 213 23.25 15.57 15.23
N SER A 214 23.76 16.79 15.29
CA SER A 214 25.12 17.14 15.67
C SER A 214 25.41 16.68 17.09
N THR A 215 26.45 15.88 17.29
CA THR A 215 27.54 16.15 18.26
C THR A 215 28.77 15.36 17.86
#